data_AF-G9YE02-F1
#
_entry.id   AF-G9YE02-F1
#
_cell.length_a   1.000
_cell.length_b   1.000
_cell.length_c   1.000
_cell.angle_alpha   90.00
_cell.angle_beta   90.00
_cell.angle_gamma   90.00
#
_symmetry.space_group_name_H-M   'P 1'
#
loop_
_entity.id
_entity.type
_entity.pdbx_description
1 polymer ?
#
loop_
_entity_poly.entity_id
_entity_poly.type
_entity_poly.pdbx_seq_one_letter_code
_entity_poly.pdbx_strand_id
1 'polypeptide(L)'
;MNKYLLAIAGASLLSFSAFSSAADEIKHSDMEKYTKIGEVSAEVRDGTMDDIVKKLEKKAEEKDADAYRITSVGTEGMGDIARGTAEIYKKK
;
A
#
# COMPACT_ATOMS: atom_id res chain seq x y z
N MET A 1 -30.46 -52.14 3.56
CA MET A 1 -29.62 -51.50 2.52
C MET A 1 -29.64 -49.99 2.74
N ASN A 2 -28.67 -49.45 3.48
CA ASN A 2 -28.54 -48.01 3.69
C ASN A 2 -27.61 -47.43 2.63
N LYS A 3 -28.05 -46.38 1.95
CA LYS A 3 -27.22 -45.59 1.03
C LYS A 3 -27.35 -44.12 1.41
N TYR A 4 -26.58 -43.74 2.43
CA TYR A 4 -26.23 -42.36 2.69
C TYR A 4 -25.21 -41.95 1.63
N LEU A 5 -25.59 -41.04 0.73
CA LEU A 5 -24.63 -40.29 -0.06
C LEU A 5 -24.65 -38.86 0.46
N LEU A 6 -23.87 -38.64 1.52
CA LEU A 6 -23.37 -37.32 1.86
C LEU A 6 -22.40 -36.93 0.74
N ALA A 7 -22.81 -36.02 -0.13
CA ALA A 7 -21.90 -35.30 -1.00
C ALA A 7 -21.24 -34.18 -0.17
N ILE A 8 -20.02 -34.43 0.31
CA ILE A 8 -19.17 -33.38 0.88
C ILE A 8 -18.53 -32.65 -0.31
N ALA A 9 -19.16 -31.56 -0.73
CA ALA A 9 -18.54 -30.62 -1.65
C ALA A 9 -17.45 -29.86 -0.89
N GLY A 10 -16.19 -30.26 -1.10
CA GLY A 10 -15.03 -29.55 -0.60
C GLY A 10 -14.90 -28.20 -1.29
N ALA A 11 -15.39 -27.15 -0.64
CA ALA A 11 -15.05 -25.78 -1.00
C ALA A 11 -13.65 -25.49 -0.46
N SER A 12 -12.63 -25.76 -1.27
CA SER A 12 -11.27 -25.26 -1.02
C SER A 12 -11.29 -23.74 -1.18
N LEU A 13 -11.54 -23.05 -0.08
CA LEU A 13 -11.31 -21.61 0.05
C LEU A 13 -9.80 -21.39 -0.07
N LEU A 14 -9.36 -20.84 -1.20
CA LEU A 14 -8.01 -20.34 -1.36
C LEU A 14 -7.88 -19.11 -0.45
N SER A 15 -7.41 -19.32 0.77
CA SER A 15 -6.95 -18.23 1.64
C SER A 15 -5.71 -17.62 1.01
N PHE A 16 -5.88 -16.49 0.31
CA PHE A 16 -4.78 -15.60 0.01
C PHE A 16 -4.29 -15.05 1.34
N SER A 17 -3.18 -15.62 1.83
CA SER A 17 -2.44 -15.03 2.94
C SER A 17 -2.00 -13.65 2.49
N ALA A 18 -2.65 -12.62 3.02
CA ALA A 18 -2.17 -11.25 2.94
C ALA A 18 -0.78 -11.24 3.57
N PHE A 19 0.25 -11.15 2.73
CA PHE A 19 1.58 -10.81 3.20
C PHE A 19 1.48 -9.36 3.67
N SER A 20 1.31 -9.15 4.98
CA SER A 20 1.58 -7.86 5.62
C SER A 20 3.08 -7.60 5.54
N SER A 21 3.56 -7.22 4.36
CA SER A 21 4.82 -6.52 4.21
C SER A 21 4.52 -5.06 4.47
N ALA A 22 5.17 -4.45 5.45
CA ALA A 22 5.26 -3.00 5.51
C ALA A 22 5.77 -2.54 4.13
N ALA A 23 5.13 -1.52 3.57
CA ALA A 23 5.47 -1.08 2.23
C ALA A 23 6.90 -0.51 2.24
N ASP A 24 7.84 -1.15 1.54
CA ASP A 24 9.23 -0.70 1.53
C ASP A 24 9.38 0.52 0.59
N GLU A 25 10.20 1.49 1.00
CA GLU A 25 10.63 2.56 0.10
C GLU A 25 11.60 1.99 -0.94
N ILE A 26 11.16 1.90 -2.21
CA ILE A 26 11.94 1.28 -3.28
C ILE A 26 12.67 2.30 -4.15
N LYS A 27 13.92 1.99 -4.52
CA LYS A 27 14.70 2.74 -5.51
C LYS A 27 14.34 2.33 -6.93
N HIS A 28 14.63 3.21 -7.89
CA HIS A 28 14.32 3.00 -9.32
C HIS A 28 14.84 1.67 -9.87
N SER A 29 16.00 1.20 -9.38
CA SER A 29 16.62 -0.08 -9.76
C SER A 29 15.77 -1.31 -9.45
N ASP A 30 14.87 -1.24 -8.46
CA ASP A 30 14.05 -2.38 -8.06
C ASP A 30 12.68 -2.38 -8.73
N MET A 31 12.28 -1.29 -9.40
CA MET A 31 10.96 -1.15 -10.03
C MET A 31 10.67 -2.21 -11.10
N GLU A 32 11.67 -2.86 -11.69
CA GLU A 32 11.45 -3.96 -12.64
C GLU A 32 10.67 -5.13 -12.01
N LYS A 33 10.79 -5.32 -10.69
CA LYS A 33 10.10 -6.36 -9.91
C LYS A 33 8.71 -5.94 -9.45
N TYR A 34 8.30 -4.70 -9.70
CA TYR A 34 7.06 -4.14 -9.21
C TYR A 34 6.20 -3.60 -10.36
N THR A 35 4.91 -3.48 -10.10
CA THR A 35 3.93 -2.86 -11.01
C THR A 35 3.32 -1.67 -10.29
N LYS A 36 3.34 -0.49 -10.91
CA LYS A 36 2.65 0.69 -10.37
C LYS A 36 1.15 0.39 -10.34
N ILE A 37 0.54 0.48 -9.16
CA ILE A 37 -0.90 0.25 -8.97
C ILE A 37 -1.68 1.56 -8.74
N GLY A 38 -0.98 2.66 -8.47
CA GLY A 38 -1.63 3.96 -8.30
C GLY A 38 -0.73 5.02 -7.69
N GLU A 39 -1.39 6.03 -7.12
CA GLU A 39 -0.78 7.16 -6.42
C GLU A 39 -1.62 7.52 -5.20
N VAL A 40 -0.95 7.92 -4.12
CA VAL A 40 -1.56 8.41 -2.88
C VAL A 40 -1.00 9.78 -2.55
N SER A 41 -1.84 10.64 -2.00
CA SER A 41 -1.44 11.97 -1.53
C SER A 41 -1.78 12.14 -0.05
N ALA A 42 -0.99 12.92 0.67
CA ALA A 42 -1.20 13.22 2.07
C ALA A 42 -1.00 14.70 2.34
N GLU A 43 -1.74 15.21 3.33
CA GLU A 43 -1.62 16.58 3.83
C GLU A 43 -1.62 16.54 5.36
N VAL A 44 -0.76 17.35 5.96
CA VAL A 44 -0.66 17.55 7.41
C VAL A 44 -0.52 19.05 7.66
N ARG A 45 -1.40 19.60 8.52
CA ARG A 45 -1.30 20.98 9.00
C ARG A 45 -0.45 20.99 10.26
N ASP A 46 0.40 22.01 10.41
CA ASP A 46 1.33 22.18 11.54
C ASP A 46 2.17 20.92 11.83
N GLY A 47 2.56 20.21 10.77
CA GLY A 47 3.29 18.94 10.85
C GLY A 47 4.69 18.99 10.27
N THR A 48 5.42 17.91 10.50
CA THR A 48 6.77 17.71 9.97
C THR A 48 6.75 16.92 8.67
N MET A 49 7.91 16.89 8.00
CA MET A 49 8.11 16.02 6.85
C MET A 49 7.87 14.54 7.20
N ASP A 50 8.29 14.11 8.38
CA ASP A 50 8.12 12.74 8.85
C ASP A 50 6.64 12.36 9.02
N ASP A 51 5.80 13.33 9.43
CA ASP A 51 4.36 13.11 9.56
C ASP A 51 3.70 12.88 8.20
N ILE A 52 4.20 13.55 7.15
CA ILE A 52 3.77 13.31 5.76
C ILE A 52 4.20 11.91 5.32
N VAL A 53 5.46 11.54 5.53
CA VAL A 53 6.00 10.23 5.14
C VAL A 53 5.18 9.11 5.78
N LYS A 54 4.97 9.15 7.10
CA LYS A 54 4.15 8.15 7.82
C LYS A 54 2.72 8.07 7.30
N LYS A 55 2.15 9.21 6.91
CA LYS A 55 0.78 9.26 6.38
C LYS A 55 0.70 8.71 4.95
N LEU A 56 1.74 8.89 4.14
CA LEU A 56 1.86 8.28 2.82
C LEU A 56 2.06 6.76 2.92
N GLU A 57 2.94 6.31 3.81
CA GLU A 57 3.18 4.89 4.12
C GLU A 57 1.88 4.20 4.52
N LYS A 58 1.18 4.75 5.52
CA LYS A 58 -0.11 4.21 5.96
C LYS A 58 -1.14 4.13 4.82
N LYS A 59 -1.20 5.14 3.95
CA LYS A 59 -2.10 5.14 2.78
C LYS A 59 -1.69 4.09 1.75
N ALA A 60 -0.40 3.81 1.59
CA ALA A 60 0.08 2.74 0.73
C ALA A 60 -0.35 1.36 1.28
N GLU A 61 -0.21 1.14 2.59
CA GLU A 61 -0.69 -0.07 3.27
C GLU A 61 -2.20 -0.25 3.13
N GLU A 62 -2.99 0.82 3.31
CA GLU A 62 -4.45 0.82 3.10
C GLU A 62 -4.86 0.47 1.66
N LYS A 63 -3.94 0.64 0.70
CA LYS A 63 -4.12 0.30 -0.71
C LYS A 63 -3.55 -1.06 -1.09
N ASP A 64 -3.12 -1.86 -0.10
CA ASP A 64 -2.53 -3.18 -0.31
C ASP A 64 -1.31 -3.13 -1.25
N ALA A 65 -0.52 -2.06 -1.11
CA ALA A 65 0.72 -1.85 -1.83
C ALA A 65 1.89 -2.52 -1.09
N ASP A 66 2.77 -3.18 -1.84
CA ASP A 66 3.99 -3.81 -1.31
C ASP A 66 5.16 -2.82 -1.20
N ALA A 67 5.07 -1.70 -1.93
CA ALA A 67 6.10 -0.67 -1.95
C ALA A 67 5.53 0.71 -2.31
N TYR A 68 6.21 1.77 -1.88
CA TYR A 68 5.88 3.14 -2.26
C TYR A 68 7.13 3.93 -2.65
N ARG A 69 6.93 5.02 -3.40
CA ARG A 69 7.98 5.98 -3.74
C ARG A 69 7.42 7.39 -3.69
N ILE A 70 7.99 8.22 -2.83
CA ILE A 70 7.61 9.64 -2.75
C ILE A 70 8.03 10.34 -4.05
N THR A 71 7.09 11.02 -4.70
CA THR A 71 7.32 11.76 -5.95
C THR A 71 7.34 13.26 -5.74
N SER A 72 6.64 13.75 -4.72
CA SER A 72 6.69 15.15 -4.33
C SER A 72 6.47 15.30 -2.84
N VAL A 73 7.15 16.30 -2.28
CA VAL A 73 6.92 16.74 -0.92
C VAL A 73 7.22 18.23 -0.84
N GLY A 74 6.38 18.97 -0.14
CA GLY A 74 6.50 20.41 -0.08
C GLY A 74 5.58 21.03 0.96
N THR A 75 5.69 22.35 1.09
CA THR A 75 4.93 23.12 2.07
C THR A 75 4.16 24.24 1.37
N GLU A 76 2.86 24.35 1.66
CA GLU A 76 1.94 25.38 1.19
C GLU A 76 1.49 26.28 2.36
N GLY A 77 0.81 27.39 2.03
CA GLY A 77 0.16 28.25 3.04
C GLY A 77 1.14 28.86 4.03
N MET A 78 2.13 29.63 3.56
CA MET A 78 3.18 30.28 4.36
C MET A 78 4.11 29.35 5.16
N GLY A 79 3.97 28.03 5.02
CA GLY A 79 4.77 27.07 5.79
C GLY A 79 3.94 26.16 6.69
N ASP A 80 2.63 26.41 6.81
CA ASP A 80 1.78 25.76 7.81
C ASP A 80 1.17 24.44 7.31
N ILE A 81 1.24 24.17 6.00
CA ILE A 81 0.62 22.98 5.38
C ILE A 81 1.70 22.17 4.69
N ALA A 82 2.07 21.03 5.24
CA ALA A 82 2.89 20.06 4.53
C ALA A 82 2.00 19.20 3.62
N ARG A 83 2.40 18.99 2.37
CA ARG A 83 1.73 18.11 1.41
C ARG A 83 2.76 17.23 0.72
N GLY A 84 2.39 15.98 0.46
CA GLY A 84 3.20 15.05 -0.30
C GLY A 84 2.39 14.09 -1.14
N THR A 85 3.03 13.55 -2.16
CA THR A 85 2.48 12.55 -3.06
C THR A 85 3.47 11.39 -3.18
N ALA A 86 2.96 10.17 -3.19
CA ALA A 86 3.73 8.96 -3.42
C ALA A 86 3.05 8.06 -4.43
N GLU A 87 3.85 7.47 -5.32
CA GLU A 87 3.42 6.37 -6.17
C GLU A 87 3.44 5.07 -5.36
N ILE A 88 2.47 4.21 -5.60
CA ILE A 88 2.34 2.92 -4.90
C ILE A 88 2.44 1.77 -5.90
N TYR A 89 3.03 0.68 -5.42
CA TYR A 89 3.46 -0.43 -6.24
C TYR A 89 3.07 -1.76 -5.59
N LYS A 90 2.81 -2.76 -6.44
CA LYS A 90 2.62 -4.16 -6.03
C LYS A 90 3.73 -5.00 -6.62
N LYS A 91 4.23 -5.97 -5.87
CA LYS A 91 5.23 -6.92 -6.34
C LYS A 91 4.61 -7.81 -7.42
N LYS A 92 5.39 -8.09 -8.47
CA LYS A 92 4.98 -9.01 -9.55
C LYS A 92 4.96 -10.46 -9.09
#